data_AF-A0A1J3IF21-F1
#
_entry.id   AF-A0A1J3IF21-F1
#
_cell.length_a   1.000
_cell.length_b   1.000
_cell.length_c   1.000
_cell.angle_alpha   90.00
_cell.angle_beta   90.00
_cell.angle_gamma   90.00
#
_symmetry.space_group_name_H-M   'P 1'
#
loop_
_entity.id
_entity.type
_entity.pdbx_description
1 polymer ?
#
loop_
_entity_poly.entity_id
_entity_poly.type
_entity_poly.pdbx_seq_one_letter_code
_entity_poly.pdbx_strand_id
1 'polypeptide(L)'
;NSPFLRLSHRPQSQILSLSSCLSHYLPLAGKLIWDPLDPKPSIVYSPNDAVSFTVAESNADFSHLSGNEAFPPSDLYPLVPELRVSDDSASAVSFQVTLFPNQGFCIG
;
A
#
# COMPACT_ATOMS: atom_id res chain seq x y z
N ASN A 1 8.60 3.26 29.43
CA ASN A 1 7.27 3.39 28.78
C ASN A 1 7.43 3.26 27.29
N SER A 2 7.46 2.02 26.80
CA SER A 2 7.42 1.73 25.36
C SER A 2 6.08 1.06 25.09
N PRO A 3 5.18 1.66 24.30
CA PRO A 3 3.89 1.06 24.00
C PRO A 3 4.06 0.08 22.84
N PHE A 4 4.78 -1.01 23.06
CA PHE A 4 4.74 -2.18 22.19
C PHE A 4 3.89 -3.25 22.88
N LEU A 5 2.59 -2.97 22.99
CA LEU A 5 1.61 -3.94 23.43
C LEU A 5 0.92 -4.55 22.21
N ARG A 6 1.33 -5.78 21.91
CA ARG A 6 0.55 -6.84 21.23
C ARG A 6 -0.06 -6.50 19.86
N LEU A 7 0.75 -6.62 18.82
CA LEU A 7 0.27 -7.06 17.50
C LEU A 7 -0.20 -8.53 17.61
N SER A 8 -1.47 -8.75 17.96
CA SER A 8 -2.07 -10.09 18.04
C SER A 8 -2.34 -10.71 16.66
N HIS A 9 -2.17 -9.95 15.58
CA HIS A 9 -2.22 -10.45 14.21
C HIS A 9 -0.92 -10.08 13.50
N ARG A 10 -0.01 -11.04 13.37
CA ARG A 10 1.13 -10.86 12.48
C ARG A 10 0.59 -10.84 11.03
N PRO A 11 0.94 -9.85 10.21
CA PRO A 11 0.56 -9.79 8.78
C PRO A 11 1.26 -10.87 7.92
N GLN A 12 1.75 -11.95 8.54
CA GLN A 12 2.56 -12.99 7.90
C GLN A 12 1.86 -13.62 6.70
N SER A 13 0.55 -13.86 6.76
CA SER A 13 -0.20 -14.42 5.64
C SER A 13 -0.28 -13.46 4.44
N GLN A 14 -0.52 -12.18 4.68
CA GLN A 14 -0.63 -11.15 3.64
C GLN A 14 0.70 -10.92 2.92
N ILE A 15 1.81 -10.90 3.67
CA ILE A 15 3.15 -10.75 3.10
C ILE A 15 3.51 -11.96 2.23
N LEU A 16 3.16 -13.18 2.67
CA LEU A 16 3.43 -14.40 1.91
C LEU A 16 2.58 -14.48 0.63
N SER A 17 1.28 -14.20 0.72
CA SER A 17 0.40 -14.24 -0.45
C SER A 17 0.77 -13.16 -1.47
N LEU A 18 1.09 -11.94 -1.01
CA LEU A 18 1.50 -10.84 -1.89
C LEU A 18 2.82 -11.17 -2.60
N SER A 19 3.81 -11.68 -1.87
CA SER A 19 5.09 -12.10 -2.46
C SER A 19 4.89 -13.17 -3.55
N SER A 20 4.03 -14.15 -3.28
CA SER A 20 3.66 -15.17 -4.27
C SER A 20 3.00 -14.54 -5.51
N CYS A 21 2.02 -13.64 -5.34
CA CYS A 21 1.39 -12.94 -6.45
C CYS A 21 2.41 -12.12 -7.27
N LEU A 22 3.28 -11.36 -6.61
CA LEU A 22 4.27 -10.52 -7.29
C LEU A 22 5.28 -11.34 -8.10
N SER A 23 5.55 -12.60 -7.71
CA SER A 23 6.38 -13.50 -8.52
C SER A 23 5.77 -13.82 -9.90
N HIS A 24 4.44 -13.72 -10.03
CA HIS A 24 3.72 -13.89 -11.30
C HIS A 24 3.47 -12.56 -12.03
N TYR A 25 3.50 -11.43 -11.31
CA TYR A 25 3.24 -10.08 -11.83
C TYR A 25 4.43 -9.15 -11.59
N LEU A 26 5.61 -9.55 -12.07
CA LEU A 26 6.87 -8.85 -11.83
C LEU A 26 6.84 -7.34 -12.13
N PRO A 27 6.15 -6.82 -13.16
CA PRO A 27 6.07 -5.38 -13.39
C PRO A 27 5.50 -4.59 -12.19
N LEU A 28 4.60 -5.18 -11.40
CA LEU A 28 4.06 -4.55 -10.19
C LEU A 28 5.10 -4.44 -9.08
N ALA A 29 6.11 -5.31 -9.06
CA ALA A 29 7.22 -5.20 -8.13
C ALA A 29 8.31 -4.20 -8.58
N GLY A 30 8.18 -3.64 -9.79
CA GLY A 30 9.17 -2.74 -10.39
C GLY A 30 8.87 -1.25 -10.18
N LYS A 31 9.47 -0.45 -11.07
CA LYS A 31 9.36 1.00 -11.10
C LYS A 31 8.98 1.48 -12.50
N LEU A 32 8.10 2.47 -12.56
CA LEU A 32 7.92 3.30 -13.74
C LEU A 32 9.11 4.25 -13.83
N ILE A 33 9.80 4.27 -14.97
CA ILE A 33 10.97 5.12 -15.24
C ILE A 33 10.62 6.04 -16.40
N TRP A 34 10.96 7.33 -16.27
CA TRP A 34 10.88 8.31 -17.33
C TRP A 34 12.19 9.10 -17.39
N ASP A 35 12.88 9.00 -18.51
CA ASP A 35 14.07 9.81 -18.79
C ASP A 35 13.63 11.06 -19.55
N PRO A 36 14.00 12.28 -19.12
CA PRO A 36 13.78 13.49 -19.92
C PRO A 36 14.33 13.40 -21.36
N LEU A 37 15.33 12.54 -21.61
CA LEU A 37 15.95 12.30 -22.91
C LEU A 37 15.29 11.17 -23.72
N ASP A 38 14.52 10.28 -23.09
CA ASP A 38 13.73 9.24 -23.76
C ASP A 38 12.24 9.47 -23.54
N PRO A 39 11.49 9.89 -24.58
CA PRO A 39 10.09 10.28 -24.42
C PRO A 39 9.16 9.12 -24.06
N LYS A 40 9.63 7.86 -24.08
CA LYS A 40 8.79 6.70 -23.81
C LYS A 40 9.00 6.15 -22.39
N PRO A 41 8.10 6.42 -21.43
CA PRO A 41 8.19 5.82 -20.10
C PRO A 41 8.04 4.28 -20.18
N SER A 42 8.71 3.59 -19.27
CA SER A 42 8.69 2.13 -19.20
C SER A 42 8.62 1.62 -17.76
N ILE A 43 8.08 0.42 -17.56
CA ILE A 43 8.11 -0.26 -16.27
C ILE A 43 9.26 -1.25 -16.28
N VAL A 44 10.20 -1.10 -15.36
CA VAL A 44 11.39 -1.94 -15.22
C VAL A 44 11.38 -2.61 -13.86
N TYR A 45 11.64 -3.91 -13.85
CA TYR A 45 11.78 -4.70 -12.62
C TYR A 45 13.21 -5.22 -12.51
N SER A 46 13.77 -5.11 -11.31
CA SER A 46 15.03 -5.72 -10.90
C SER A 46 14.81 -6.66 -9.71
N PRO A 47 15.62 -7.73 -9.54
CA PRO A 47 15.50 -8.65 -8.39
C PRO A 47 15.60 -7.98 -7.00
N ASN A 48 16.20 -6.79 -6.92
CA ASN A 48 16.34 -6.02 -5.69
C ASN A 48 15.18 -5.03 -5.48
N ASP A 49 14.25 -4.92 -6.42
CA ASP A 49 13.06 -4.10 -6.23
C ASP A 49 12.09 -4.78 -5.26
N ALA A 50 11.40 -3.95 -4.49
CA ALA A 50 10.46 -4.37 -3.47
C ALA A 50 9.26 -3.43 -3.47
N VAL A 51 8.11 -3.99 -3.10
CA VAL A 51 6.88 -3.23 -2.93
C VAL A 51 6.78 -2.71 -1.50
N SER A 52 6.43 -1.43 -1.35
CA SER A 52 6.15 -0.85 -0.03
C SER A 52 4.83 -1.41 0.49
N PHE A 53 4.86 -1.98 1.69
CA PHE A 53 3.69 -2.54 2.35
C PHE A 53 3.60 -1.99 3.78
N THR A 54 2.51 -1.27 4.07
CA THR A 54 2.27 -0.61 5.35
C THR A 54 1.16 -1.34 6.13
N VAL A 55 1.35 -1.49 7.44
CA VAL A 55 0.30 -1.94 8.36
C VAL A 55 -0.01 -0.81 9.32
N ALA A 56 -1.27 -0.37 9.34
CA ALA A 56 -1.76 0.76 10.12
C ALA A 56 -2.99 0.38 10.94
N GLU A 57 -3.35 1.24 11.88
CA GLU A 57 -4.59 1.17 12.65
C GLU A 57 -5.28 2.53 12.58
N SER A 58 -6.61 2.53 12.44
CA SER A 58 -7.43 3.74 12.38
C SER A 58 -8.61 3.65 13.34
N ASN A 59 -8.91 4.79 13.97
CA ASN A 59 -10.10 4.99 14.80
C ASN A 59 -11.24 5.68 14.04
N ALA A 60 -11.11 5.86 12.73
CA ALA A 60 -12.20 6.42 11.92
C ALA A 60 -13.42 5.49 11.92
N ASP A 61 -14.60 6.06 11.68
CA ASP A 61 -15.86 5.32 11.65
C ASP A 61 -15.92 4.42 10.41
N PHE A 62 -15.67 3.12 10.59
CA PHE A 62 -15.66 2.16 9.49
C PHE A 62 -17.03 2.01 8.84
N SER A 63 -18.11 2.12 9.63
CA SER A 63 -19.48 2.00 9.13
C SER A 63 -19.85 3.19 8.24
N HIS A 64 -19.38 4.39 8.59
CA HIS A 64 -19.52 5.58 7.76
C HIS A 64 -18.74 5.45 6.44
N LEU A 65 -17.46 5.04 6.51
CA LEU A 65 -16.58 4.95 5.34
C LEU A 65 -16.93 3.83 4.35
N SER A 66 -17.61 2.78 4.82
CA SER A 66 -18.07 1.66 3.99
C SER A 66 -19.56 1.73 3.62
N GLY A 67 -20.27 2.72 4.15
CA GLY A 67 -21.68 2.98 3.88
C GLY A 67 -21.93 3.67 2.55
N ASN A 68 -23.21 3.89 2.24
CA ASN A 68 -23.65 4.61 1.03
C ASN A 68 -23.82 6.13 1.27
N GLU A 69 -23.55 6.60 2.49
CA GLU A 69 -23.64 8.01 2.81
C GLU A 69 -22.45 8.77 2.22
N ALA A 70 -22.69 10.02 1.81
CA ALA A 70 -21.62 10.86 1.31
C ALA A 70 -20.70 11.31 2.46
N PHE A 71 -19.39 11.28 2.22
CA PHE A 71 -18.38 11.77 3.15
C PHE A 71 -17.25 12.49 2.39
N PRO A 72 -16.49 13.38 3.05
CA PRO A 72 -15.36 14.06 2.43
C PRO A 72 -14.28 13.08 1.94
N PRO A 73 -13.78 13.20 0.69
CA PRO A 73 -12.70 12.33 0.18
C PRO A 73 -11.42 12.36 1.03
N SER A 74 -11.18 13.46 1.76
CA SER A 74 -10.07 13.61 2.69
C SER A 74 -10.04 12.54 3.79
N ASP A 75 -11.20 11.96 4.13
CA ASP A 75 -11.32 10.94 5.16
C ASP A 75 -10.67 9.61 4.73
N LEU A 76 -10.44 9.43 3.42
CA LEU A 76 -9.73 8.28 2.86
C LEU A 76 -8.22 8.48 2.79
N TYR A 77 -7.72 9.72 2.86
CA TYR A 77 -6.28 9.97 2.68
C TYR A 77 -5.38 9.19 3.65
N PRO A 78 -5.74 9.02 4.95
CA PRO A 78 -4.94 8.20 5.86
C PRO A 78 -4.97 6.70 5.55
N LEU A 79 -5.89 6.25 4.68
CA LEU A 79 -6.12 4.84 4.34
C LEU A 79 -5.44 4.41 3.02
N VAL A 80 -4.90 5.38 2.28
CA VAL A 80 -4.24 5.16 0.98
C VAL A 80 -2.71 5.14 1.19
N PRO A 81 -1.99 4.15 0.66
CA PRO A 81 -0.54 4.09 0.77
C PRO A 81 0.11 5.21 -0.04
N GLU A 82 1.21 5.75 0.48
CA GLU A 82 2.07 6.64 -0.30
C GLU A 82 2.84 5.84 -1.35
N LEU A 83 2.92 6.38 -2.56
CA LEU A 83 3.76 5.84 -3.64
C LEU A 83 5.13 6.50 -3.58
N ARG A 84 6.21 5.72 -3.66
CA ARG A 84 7.56 6.28 -3.71
C ARG A 84 7.82 6.88 -5.09
N VAL A 85 8.10 8.17 -5.14
CA VAL A 85 8.38 8.92 -6.36
C VAL A 85 9.74 9.63 -6.23
N SER A 86 10.54 9.58 -7.28
CA SER A 86 11.78 10.35 -7.49
C SER A 86 11.64 11.24 -8.74
N ASP A 87 12.69 11.98 -9.08
CA ASP A 87 12.69 12.88 -10.24
C ASP A 87 12.47 12.17 -11.58
N ASP A 88 12.96 10.92 -11.69
CA ASP A 88 13.03 10.11 -12.90
C ASP A 88 12.29 8.76 -12.79
N SER A 89 11.68 8.46 -11.64
CA SER A 89 11.01 7.18 -11.43
C SER A 89 9.92 7.22 -10.36
N ALA A 90 9.05 6.21 -10.36
CA ALA A 90 8.16 5.90 -9.25
C ALA A 90 8.03 4.39 -9.09
N SER A 91 7.81 3.91 -7.87
CA SER A 91 7.33 2.53 -7.66
C SER A 91 6.06 2.28 -8.46
N ALA A 92 5.89 1.08 -9.01
CA ALA A 92 4.69 0.76 -9.78
C ALA A 92 3.43 0.70 -8.89
N VAL A 93 3.55 0.17 -7.67
CA VAL A 93 2.47 0.12 -6.66
C VAL A 93 3.03 0.24 -5.23
N SER A 94 2.14 0.57 -4.30
CA SER A 94 2.32 0.41 -2.85
C SER A 94 1.01 -0.10 -2.27
N PHE A 95 1.07 -0.71 -1.08
CA PHE A 95 -0.10 -1.28 -0.41
C PHE A 95 -0.14 -0.86 1.06
N GLN A 96 -1.35 -0.64 1.58
CA GLN A 96 -1.58 -0.45 3.00
C GLN A 96 -2.72 -1.33 3.48
N VAL A 97 -2.52 -2.00 4.62
CA VAL A 97 -3.59 -2.66 5.36
C VAL A 97 -3.86 -1.84 6.61
N THR A 98 -5.09 -1.32 6.73
CA THR A 98 -5.50 -0.51 7.88
C THR A 98 -6.54 -1.27 8.70
N LEU A 99 -6.24 -1.56 9.95
CA LEU A 99 -7.15 -2.19 10.90
C LEU A 99 -8.08 -1.15 11.53
N PHE A 100 -9.36 -1.48 11.63
CA PHE A 100 -10.37 -0.75 12.39
C PHE A 100 -10.80 -1.62 13.57
N PRO A 101 -10.37 -1.32 14.81
CA PRO A 101 -10.57 -2.20 15.95
C PRO A 101 -12.03 -2.63 16.12
N ASN A 102 -12.26 -3.94 16.23
CA ASN A 102 -13.58 -4.58 16.40
C ASN A 102 -14.58 -4.36 15.25
N GLN A 103 -14.15 -3.78 14.12
CA GLN A 103 -15.03 -3.45 12.99
C GLN A 103 -14.60 -4.14 11.70
N GLY A 104 -13.30 -4.16 11.40
CA GLY A 104 -12.80 -4.75 10.17
C GLY A 104 -11.42 -4.22 9.78
N PHE A 105 -11.09 -4.30 8.49
CA PHE A 105 -9.90 -3.69 7.91
C PHE A 105 -10.19 -3.22 6.48
N CYS A 106 -9.36 -2.33 5.96
CA CYS A 106 -9.35 -1.99 4.54
C CYS A 106 -7.97 -2.28 3.93
N ILE A 107 -7.93 -2.40 2.61
CA ILE A 107 -6.70 -2.46 1.82
C ILE A 107 -6.71 -1.23 0.90
N GLY A 108 -5.72 -0.37 1.06
CA GLY A 108 -5.43 0.76 0.17
C GLY A 108 -4.27 0.44 -0.75
#